data_AF-A0A9W7G9A8-F1
#
_entry.id   AF-A0A9W7G9A8-F1
#
_cell.length_a   1.000
_cell.length_b   1.000
_cell.length_c   1.000
_cell.angle_alpha   90.00
_cell.angle_beta   90.00
_cell.angle_gamma   90.00
#
_symmetry.space_group_name_H-M   'P 1'
#
loop_
_entity.id
_entity.type
_entity.pdbx_description
1 polymer ?
#
loop_
_entity_poly.entity_id
_entity_poly.type
_entity_poly.pdbx_seq_one_letter_code
_entity_poly.pdbx_strand_id
1 'polypeptide(L)'
;MNSCLLKQKLKPKPLMKLRRAGTMKDKLRDNAEVISAYIKQLNMQRPVPGKKPVCDVDLHDLTKGDVKTLADGMLYSLKREATEEDAFEKFFESYPCMKELNEVVENFHEMHIHVIKLGLGDKQKLAKAKLFFAALLSIGDLITDIIMIVEYFQTRSLWGYAWASLASLLTNITLQALVSFGQNRAKPWKRQLQEQFFVWSLVKPGVDAWRVASGAAHEEGQVVDAQTELTLNKSAELVAEAIPGTLIQLSALLMSESEPTKSALFSFAFCILTAAFTSAITSWDWDLGKENRKKRRSFYGYIPSNVNGKMKVFASLYFLSAFNLLTRSFACVLFYIKGGMSEVATLLGGELLIYFVIKGLRRDLWYWVPVYGGLGVFASFMFRWAVKVVVDWTAVVQFRHPNEVGGAYFTFSLGLTVVMGVVAALQYEKVVDDVISSPNSTFVEDVELGEDNQIVGGEESGLEKSTVVTIMVLACAGMVVSYATLLVSVKREYLHTFISTKTGNEIAQELFTKNEDDEQRFWIVAKNRHKWEHKIGKEVKAWINEKLPLWLEEPPEWFNDHRRSVIPDDFVTDPEILVRLRTNNVKKIIEQRRRSSLGEIFATQTAGGDGGGEVEDQ
;
A
#
# COMPACT_ATOMS: atom_id res chain seq x y z
N MET A 1 5.65 -36.78 -12.49
CA MET A 1 5.49 -38.20 -12.88
C MET A 1 4.41 -38.32 -13.96
N ASN A 2 4.67 -37.82 -15.19
CA ASN A 2 3.83 -38.02 -16.39
C ASN A 2 4.57 -37.62 -17.68
N SER A 3 5.85 -38.01 -17.81
CA SER A 3 6.64 -37.85 -19.05
C SER A 3 6.87 -39.19 -19.78
N CYS A 4 6.25 -40.27 -19.29
CA CYS A 4 6.64 -41.63 -19.67
C CYS A 4 5.69 -42.32 -20.68
N LEU A 5 4.54 -41.72 -21.02
CA LEU A 5 3.56 -42.36 -21.91
C LEU A 5 3.61 -41.91 -23.39
N LEU A 6 4.52 -41.04 -23.79
CA LEU A 6 4.62 -40.54 -25.18
C LEU A 6 5.88 -41.00 -25.95
N LYS A 7 6.66 -41.92 -25.37
CA LYS A 7 7.95 -42.37 -25.94
C LYS A 7 7.91 -43.75 -26.63
N GLN A 8 6.77 -44.19 -27.17
CA GLN A 8 6.70 -45.49 -27.84
C GLN A 8 6.05 -45.42 -29.22
N LYS A 9 6.83 -44.95 -30.21
CA LYS A 9 6.98 -45.52 -31.56
C LYS A 9 7.78 -44.54 -32.43
N LEU A 10 8.98 -44.98 -32.84
CA LEU A 10 9.76 -44.66 -34.05
C LEU A 10 11.27 -44.56 -33.71
N LYS A 11 12.01 -45.61 -34.10
CA LYS A 11 13.48 -45.69 -34.04
C LYS A 11 14.11 -44.69 -35.04
N PRO A 12 15.32 -44.17 -34.78
CA PRO A 12 16.05 -43.32 -35.73
C PRO A 12 16.88 -44.17 -36.72
N LYS A 13 17.06 -43.69 -37.96
CA LYS A 13 18.12 -44.10 -38.89
C LYS A 13 18.80 -42.86 -39.53
N PRO A 14 20.09 -42.94 -39.91
CA PRO A 14 21.00 -41.79 -39.86
C PRO A 14 21.20 -41.04 -41.19
N LEU A 15 21.58 -39.76 -41.01
CA LEU A 15 22.23 -38.76 -41.86
C LEU A 15 22.64 -39.11 -43.31
N MET A 16 22.25 -38.24 -44.26
CA MET A 16 23.20 -37.61 -45.18
C MET A 16 22.75 -36.21 -45.65
N LYS A 17 23.73 -35.30 -45.60
CA LYS A 17 23.81 -33.89 -46.08
C LYS A 17 23.42 -33.78 -47.58
N LEU A 18 23.09 -32.67 -48.24
CA LEU A 18 23.17 -31.20 -48.08
C LEU A 18 22.21 -30.63 -49.18
N ARG A 19 21.26 -29.73 -48.90
CA ARG A 19 21.25 -28.29 -49.27
C ARG A 19 20.11 -27.90 -50.26
N ARG A 20 19.22 -27.03 -49.75
CA ARG A 20 18.32 -26.06 -50.42
C ARG A 20 17.24 -26.55 -51.40
N ALA A 21 16.02 -26.70 -50.86
CA ALA A 21 14.76 -26.22 -51.45
C ALA A 21 13.72 -26.14 -50.32
N GLY A 22 13.08 -24.97 -50.12
CA GLY A 22 11.97 -24.83 -49.18
C GLY A 22 10.86 -25.79 -49.57
N THR A 23 10.58 -26.79 -48.74
CA THR A 23 9.60 -27.85 -49.00
C THR A 23 8.64 -27.92 -47.82
N MET A 24 7.39 -28.31 -48.09
CA MET A 24 6.19 -28.41 -47.20
C MET A 24 6.35 -29.15 -45.85
N LYS A 25 7.55 -29.32 -45.30
CA LYS A 25 7.84 -30.11 -44.09
C LYS A 25 7.77 -29.32 -42.77
N ASP A 26 7.61 -27.99 -42.82
CA ASP A 26 7.56 -27.14 -41.62
C ASP A 26 6.19 -26.50 -41.34
N LYS A 27 5.18 -26.72 -42.20
CA LYS A 27 3.79 -26.28 -41.97
C LYS A 27 3.13 -27.17 -40.92
N LEU A 28 2.49 -26.55 -39.93
CA LEU A 28 1.71 -27.22 -38.90
C LEU A 28 0.34 -27.58 -39.50
N ARG A 29 -0.09 -28.83 -39.34
CA ARG A 29 -1.21 -29.40 -40.12
C ARG A 29 -2.56 -29.30 -39.42
N ASP A 30 -2.56 -29.15 -38.11
CA ASP A 30 -3.77 -29.04 -37.30
C ASP A 30 -3.61 -28.02 -36.16
N ASN A 31 -4.73 -27.56 -35.61
CA ASN A 31 -4.75 -26.58 -34.53
C ASN A 31 -4.05 -27.11 -33.25
N ALA A 32 -4.05 -28.43 -33.03
CA ALA A 32 -3.41 -29.05 -31.87
C ALA A 32 -1.87 -28.99 -31.95
N GLU A 33 -1.30 -29.15 -33.14
CA GLU A 33 0.12 -29.00 -33.44
C GLU A 33 0.55 -27.55 -33.28
N VAL A 34 -0.27 -26.59 -33.72
CA VAL A 34 -0.04 -25.14 -33.51
C VAL A 34 0.00 -24.83 -32.02
N ILE A 35 -1.01 -25.26 -31.25
CA ILE A 35 -1.09 -25.06 -29.80
C ILE A 35 0.10 -25.71 -29.08
N SER A 36 0.41 -26.96 -29.39
CA SER A 36 1.52 -27.71 -28.78
C SER A 36 2.88 -27.07 -29.06
N ALA A 37 3.11 -26.66 -30.32
CA ALA A 37 4.30 -25.92 -30.69
C ALA A 37 4.37 -24.58 -29.95
N TYR A 38 3.26 -23.83 -29.89
CA TYR A 38 3.18 -22.53 -29.24
C TYR A 38 3.47 -22.59 -27.73
N ILE A 39 2.82 -23.50 -27.00
CA ILE A 39 3.07 -23.74 -25.58
C ILE A 39 4.52 -24.15 -25.34
N LYS A 40 5.09 -24.99 -26.20
CA LYS A 40 6.50 -25.39 -26.11
C LYS A 40 7.44 -24.20 -26.33
N GLN A 41 7.11 -23.27 -27.23
CA GLN A 41 7.90 -22.05 -27.43
C GLN A 41 7.80 -21.11 -26.23
N LEU A 42 6.61 -20.95 -25.63
CA LEU A 42 6.39 -20.12 -24.42
C LEU A 42 7.12 -20.67 -23.19
N ASN A 43 7.18 -22.00 -23.02
CA ASN A 43 7.87 -22.64 -21.88
C ASN A 43 9.40 -22.66 -22.00
N MET A 44 9.94 -22.44 -23.20
CA MET A 44 11.38 -22.29 -23.37
C MET A 44 11.76 -20.87 -22.93
N GLN A 45 12.21 -20.72 -21.68
CA GLN A 45 12.69 -19.44 -21.11
C GLN A 45 13.61 -18.71 -22.09
N ARG A 46 13.10 -17.65 -22.72
CA ARG A 46 13.78 -16.89 -23.77
C ARG A 46 13.82 -15.39 -23.46
N PRO A 47 14.86 -14.70 -23.94
CA PRO A 47 14.95 -13.25 -23.80
C PRO A 47 13.82 -12.58 -24.60
N VAL A 48 13.07 -11.70 -23.93
CA VAL A 48 11.95 -10.96 -24.55
C VAL A 48 12.49 -9.99 -25.61
N PRO A 49 11.97 -10.01 -26.85
CA PRO A 49 12.42 -9.12 -27.92
C PRO A 49 12.21 -7.64 -27.57
N GLY A 50 13.14 -6.78 -28.00
CA GLY A 50 13.08 -5.33 -27.78
C GLY A 50 12.13 -4.58 -28.73
N LYS A 51 11.79 -5.17 -29.88
CA LYS A 51 10.86 -4.64 -30.89
C LYS A 51 9.69 -5.62 -31.09
N LYS A 52 8.53 -5.11 -31.50
CA LYS A 52 7.34 -5.94 -31.77
C LYS A 52 7.64 -6.91 -32.91
N PRO A 53 7.54 -8.23 -32.72
CA PRO A 53 7.68 -9.19 -33.81
C PRO A 53 6.51 -9.04 -34.79
N VAL A 54 6.76 -9.10 -36.09
CA VAL A 54 5.71 -9.02 -37.11
C VAL A 54 5.46 -10.43 -37.64
N CYS A 55 4.20 -10.87 -37.61
CA CYS A 55 3.75 -12.13 -38.18
C CYS A 55 2.40 -11.87 -38.84
N ASP A 56 2.36 -12.03 -40.17
CA ASP A 56 1.18 -11.76 -41.01
C ASP A 56 0.96 -12.99 -41.90
N VAL A 57 0.70 -14.12 -41.24
CA VAL A 57 0.53 -15.44 -41.86
C VAL A 57 -0.78 -16.03 -41.35
N ASP A 58 -1.59 -16.54 -42.28
CA ASP A 58 -2.88 -17.17 -41.98
C ASP A 58 -2.72 -18.43 -41.13
N LEU A 59 -3.74 -18.74 -40.33
CA LEU A 59 -3.73 -19.86 -39.38
C LEU A 59 -3.35 -21.20 -40.04
N HIS A 60 -3.81 -21.45 -41.27
CA HIS A 60 -3.56 -22.67 -42.04
C HIS A 60 -2.16 -22.77 -42.65
N ASP A 61 -1.40 -21.68 -42.68
CA ASP A 61 -0.08 -21.62 -43.29
C ASP A 61 1.07 -21.46 -42.29
N LEU A 62 0.76 -21.47 -40.98
CA LEU A 62 1.73 -21.31 -39.91
C LEU A 62 2.84 -22.37 -39.95
N THR A 63 4.09 -21.89 -39.94
CA THR A 63 5.26 -22.74 -39.73
C THR A 63 5.72 -22.74 -38.27
N LYS A 64 6.59 -23.68 -37.90
CA LYS A 64 7.25 -23.66 -36.58
C LYS A 64 8.05 -22.37 -36.31
N GLY A 65 8.51 -21.68 -37.36
CA GLY A 65 9.19 -20.39 -37.25
C GLY A 65 8.22 -19.26 -36.90
N ASP A 66 7.02 -19.28 -37.47
CA ASP A 66 5.98 -18.28 -37.22
C ASP A 66 5.41 -18.41 -35.81
N VAL A 67 5.19 -19.64 -35.35
CA VAL A 67 4.77 -19.92 -33.96
C VAL A 67 5.79 -19.42 -32.94
N LYS A 68 7.09 -19.46 -33.27
CA LYS A 68 8.12 -18.84 -32.44
C LYS A 68 7.96 -17.32 -32.38
N THR A 69 7.75 -16.68 -33.53
CA THR A 69 7.52 -15.24 -33.63
C THR A 69 6.26 -14.80 -32.87
N LEU A 70 5.19 -15.61 -32.90
CA LEU A 70 3.96 -15.39 -32.15
C LEU A 70 4.17 -15.53 -30.64
N ALA A 71 4.93 -16.53 -30.18
CA ALA A 71 5.28 -16.67 -28.77
C ALA A 71 6.12 -15.47 -28.28
N ASP A 72 7.07 -15.01 -29.09
CA ASP A 72 7.87 -13.81 -28.82
C ASP A 72 7.00 -12.54 -28.79
N GLY A 73 5.96 -12.46 -29.64
CA GLY A 73 4.97 -11.38 -29.67
C GLY A 73 4.07 -11.33 -28.44
N MET A 74 3.75 -12.51 -27.88
CA MET A 74 3.00 -12.61 -26.64
C MET A 74 3.85 -12.18 -25.44
N LEU A 75 5.10 -12.64 -25.36
CA LEU A 75 6.05 -12.19 -24.34
C LEU A 75 6.29 -10.67 -24.40
N TYR A 76 6.32 -10.10 -25.62
CA TYR A 76 6.44 -8.67 -25.85
C TYR A 76 5.23 -7.89 -25.27
N SER A 77 4.01 -8.36 -25.55
CA SER A 77 2.76 -7.76 -25.07
C SER A 77 2.67 -7.87 -23.55
N LEU A 78 2.96 -9.05 -22.99
CA LEU A 78 3.02 -9.27 -21.54
C LEU A 78 4.03 -8.37 -20.84
N LYS A 79 5.19 -8.08 -21.44
CA LYS A 79 6.21 -7.21 -20.81
C LYS A 79 5.75 -5.75 -20.73
N ARG A 80 4.90 -5.31 -21.66
CA ARG A 80 4.50 -3.90 -21.78
C ARG A 80 3.18 -3.58 -21.09
N GLU A 81 2.23 -4.52 -21.11
CA GLU A 81 0.91 -4.25 -20.58
C GLU A 81 0.83 -4.46 -19.07
N ALA A 82 -0.12 -3.75 -18.45
CA ALA A 82 -0.28 -3.73 -17.01
C ALA A 82 -0.96 -5.01 -16.49
N THR A 83 -1.85 -5.59 -17.29
CA THR A 83 -2.56 -6.83 -16.97
C THR A 83 -2.31 -7.90 -18.03
N GLU A 84 -2.59 -9.15 -17.66
CA GLU A 84 -2.51 -10.28 -18.57
C GLU A 84 -3.59 -10.16 -19.66
N GLU A 85 -4.82 -9.80 -19.27
CA GLU A 85 -5.97 -9.56 -20.17
C GLU A 85 -5.71 -8.44 -21.19
N ASP A 86 -5.20 -7.28 -20.78
CA ASP A 86 -4.84 -6.20 -21.72
C ASP A 86 -3.72 -6.64 -22.68
N ALA A 87 -2.79 -7.49 -22.20
CA ALA A 87 -1.75 -8.07 -23.04
C ALA A 87 -2.33 -9.03 -24.07
N PHE A 88 -3.34 -9.81 -23.70
CA PHE A 88 -4.05 -10.73 -24.59
C PHE A 88 -4.85 -9.97 -25.64
N GLU A 89 -5.63 -8.97 -25.23
CA GLU A 89 -6.44 -8.16 -26.16
C GLU A 89 -5.55 -7.51 -27.22
N LYS A 90 -4.48 -6.83 -26.79
CA LYS A 90 -3.49 -6.27 -27.72
C LYS A 90 -2.73 -7.30 -28.52
N PHE A 91 -2.51 -8.49 -27.99
CA PHE A 91 -1.91 -9.59 -28.73
C PHE A 91 -2.85 -10.09 -29.83
N PHE A 92 -4.14 -10.28 -29.55
CA PHE A 92 -5.14 -10.70 -30.54
C PHE A 92 -5.41 -9.61 -31.60
N GLU A 93 -5.41 -8.34 -31.22
CA GLU A 93 -5.43 -7.21 -32.17
C GLU A 93 -4.20 -7.21 -33.08
N SER A 94 -3.05 -7.65 -32.54
CA SER A 94 -1.78 -7.64 -33.25
C SER A 94 -1.54 -8.85 -34.15
N TYR A 95 -2.23 -9.96 -33.89
CA TYR A 95 -2.05 -11.24 -34.58
C TYR A 95 -3.42 -11.90 -34.87
N PRO A 96 -4.05 -11.56 -36.01
CA PRO A 96 -5.39 -12.07 -36.38
C PRO A 96 -5.48 -13.60 -36.40
N CYS A 97 -4.41 -14.30 -36.80
CA CYS A 97 -4.37 -15.77 -36.82
C CYS A 97 -4.54 -16.40 -35.42
N MET A 98 -4.08 -15.73 -34.36
CA MET A 98 -4.26 -16.19 -32.98
C MET A 98 -5.66 -15.88 -32.45
N LYS A 99 -6.31 -14.84 -32.98
CA LYS A 99 -7.70 -14.52 -32.69
C LYS A 99 -8.63 -15.58 -33.29
N GLU A 100 -8.38 -15.95 -34.54
CA GLU A 100 -9.09 -17.05 -35.23
C GLU A 100 -8.92 -18.38 -34.46
N LEU A 101 -7.70 -18.71 -34.02
CA LEU A 101 -7.46 -19.91 -33.20
C LEU A 101 -8.26 -19.90 -31.89
N ASN A 102 -8.45 -18.74 -31.28
CA ASN A 102 -9.23 -18.57 -30.05
C ASN A 102 -10.74 -18.75 -30.28
N GLU A 103 -11.25 -18.40 -31.47
CA GLU A 103 -12.66 -18.59 -31.85
C GLU A 103 -12.94 -20.06 -32.23
N VAL A 104 -11.96 -20.78 -32.80
CA VAL A 104 -12.11 -22.17 -33.23
C VAL A 104 -11.92 -23.18 -32.08
N VAL A 105 -11.11 -22.87 -31.08
CA VAL A 105 -10.80 -23.78 -29.96
C VAL A 105 -11.46 -23.31 -28.68
N GLU A 106 -12.51 -24.01 -28.27
CA GLU A 106 -13.21 -23.80 -27.00
C GLU A 106 -12.20 -23.94 -25.83
N ASN A 107 -12.18 -22.96 -24.93
CA ASN A 107 -11.26 -22.84 -23.79
C ASN A 107 -9.77 -22.58 -24.11
N PHE A 108 -9.42 -22.19 -25.35
CA PHE A 108 -8.04 -21.78 -25.68
C PHE A 108 -7.58 -20.60 -24.81
N HIS A 109 -8.45 -19.62 -24.59
CA HIS A 109 -8.19 -18.47 -23.72
C HIS A 109 -7.80 -18.88 -22.29
N GLU A 110 -8.58 -19.79 -21.67
CA GLU A 110 -8.35 -20.23 -20.29
C GLU A 110 -7.06 -21.04 -20.15
N MET A 111 -6.80 -21.94 -21.10
CA MET A 111 -5.56 -22.72 -21.14
C MET A 111 -4.34 -21.79 -21.33
N HIS A 112 -4.45 -20.80 -22.21
CA HIS A 112 -3.38 -19.84 -22.49
C HIS A 112 -3.05 -18.98 -21.26
N ILE A 113 -4.06 -18.54 -20.51
CA ILE A 113 -3.91 -17.90 -19.20
C ILE A 113 -3.19 -18.83 -18.20
N HIS A 114 -3.56 -20.11 -18.15
CA HIS A 114 -2.98 -21.05 -17.18
C HIS A 114 -1.49 -21.31 -17.45
N VAL A 115 -1.11 -21.50 -18.72
CA VAL A 115 0.30 -21.68 -19.15
C VAL A 115 1.13 -20.43 -18.86
N ILE A 116 0.56 -19.25 -19.14
CA ILE A 116 1.23 -17.98 -18.86
C ILE A 116 1.37 -17.73 -17.37
N LYS A 117 0.37 -18.06 -16.53
CA LYS A 117 0.48 -17.96 -15.06
C LYS A 117 1.59 -18.85 -14.50
N LEU A 118 1.79 -20.05 -15.07
CA LEU A 118 2.90 -20.93 -14.72
C LEU A 118 4.27 -20.34 -15.12
N GLY A 119 4.35 -19.64 -16.26
CA GLY A 119 5.56 -18.96 -16.73
C GLY A 119 5.84 -17.57 -16.12
N LEU A 120 4.79 -16.82 -15.76
CA LEU A 120 4.81 -15.48 -15.13
C LEU A 120 5.05 -15.53 -13.62
N GLY A 121 5.41 -16.68 -13.07
CA GLY A 121 5.81 -16.82 -11.68
C GLY A 121 6.76 -15.70 -11.23
N ASP A 122 7.58 -15.14 -12.13
CA ASP A 122 8.50 -14.04 -11.84
C ASP A 122 7.85 -12.67 -11.55
N LYS A 123 6.67 -12.35 -12.10
CA LYS A 123 5.97 -11.08 -11.76
C LYS A 123 5.30 -11.13 -10.40
N GLN A 124 4.66 -12.24 -10.05
CA GLN A 124 4.15 -12.47 -8.70
C GLN A 124 5.28 -12.62 -7.69
N LYS A 125 6.39 -13.28 -8.05
CA LYS A 125 7.61 -13.29 -7.21
C LYS A 125 8.15 -11.88 -6.99
N LEU A 126 8.16 -11.01 -8.00
CA LEU A 126 8.62 -9.63 -7.84
C LEU A 126 7.68 -8.81 -6.93
N ALA A 127 6.36 -8.96 -7.07
CA ALA A 127 5.40 -8.31 -6.17
C ALA A 127 5.54 -8.82 -4.72
N LYS A 128 5.70 -10.13 -4.54
CA LYS A 128 5.99 -10.77 -3.25
C LYS A 128 7.32 -10.26 -2.67
N ALA A 129 8.40 -10.28 -3.45
CA ALA A 129 9.73 -9.85 -3.03
C ALA A 129 9.75 -8.37 -2.59
N LYS A 130 9.00 -7.49 -3.27
CA LYS A 130 8.88 -6.08 -2.88
C LYS A 130 8.20 -5.89 -1.52
N LEU A 131 7.09 -6.58 -1.30
CA LEU A 131 6.36 -6.54 -0.02
C LEU A 131 7.22 -7.10 1.12
N PHE A 132 7.96 -8.18 0.88
CA PHE A 132 8.93 -8.72 1.85
C PHE A 132 10.14 -7.82 2.07
N PHE A 133 10.63 -7.13 1.03
CA PHE A 133 11.70 -6.14 1.17
C PHE A 133 11.25 -4.94 2.00
N ALA A 134 10.00 -4.47 1.82
CA ALA A 134 9.41 -3.44 2.69
C ALA A 134 9.34 -3.91 4.15
N ALA A 135 8.91 -5.14 4.39
CA ALA A 135 8.86 -5.72 5.73
C ALA A 135 10.27 -5.87 6.34
N LEU A 136 11.27 -6.25 5.54
CA LEU A 136 12.67 -6.34 5.97
C LEU A 136 13.22 -4.97 6.36
N LEU A 137 12.91 -3.91 5.60
CA LEU A 137 13.31 -2.55 5.94
C LEU A 137 12.68 -2.07 7.25
N SER A 138 11.40 -2.36 7.48
CA SER A 138 10.70 -2.07 8.74
C SER A 138 11.35 -2.80 9.94
N ILE A 139 11.75 -4.07 9.78
CA ILE A 139 12.52 -4.79 10.82
C ILE A 139 13.91 -4.17 11.02
N GLY A 140 14.56 -3.74 9.94
CA GLY A 140 15.85 -3.03 10.00
C GLY A 140 15.76 -1.74 10.80
N ASP A 141 14.68 -0.98 10.62
CA ASP A 141 14.41 0.30 11.29
C ASP A 141 14.26 0.11 12.80
N LEU A 142 13.47 -0.88 13.18
CA LEU A 142 13.32 -1.32 14.56
C LEU A 142 14.68 -1.68 15.21
N ILE A 143 15.56 -2.39 14.48
CA ILE A 143 16.90 -2.74 14.99
C ILE A 143 17.74 -1.48 15.18
N THR A 144 17.74 -0.55 14.21
CA THR A 144 18.48 0.71 14.33
C THR A 144 17.96 1.55 15.49
N ASP A 145 16.65 1.60 15.71
CA ASP A 145 16.04 2.31 16.84
C ASP A 145 16.43 1.70 18.19
N ILE A 146 16.46 0.37 18.32
CA ILE A 146 16.94 -0.31 19.54
C ILE A 146 18.40 0.04 19.81
N ILE A 147 19.25 0.02 18.76
CA ILE A 147 20.67 0.38 18.90
C ILE A 147 20.80 1.82 19.40
N MET A 148 20.05 2.77 18.82
CA MET A 148 20.07 4.17 19.25
C MET A 148 19.54 4.36 20.67
N ILE A 149 18.48 3.66 21.07
CA ILE A 149 17.97 3.70 22.45
C ILE A 149 19.05 3.25 23.45
N VAL A 150 19.77 2.16 23.13
CA VAL A 150 20.86 1.67 23.96
C VAL A 150 22.01 2.68 24.03
N GLU A 151 22.41 3.27 22.89
CA GLU A 151 23.43 4.32 22.83
C GLU A 151 23.02 5.55 23.66
N TYR A 152 21.76 5.97 23.62
CA TYR A 152 21.24 7.07 24.42
C TYR A 152 21.18 6.77 25.93
N PHE A 153 20.94 5.51 26.34
CA PHE A 153 21.00 5.15 27.77
C PHE A 153 22.44 5.09 28.31
N GLN A 154 23.42 4.80 27.46
CA GLN A 154 24.83 4.79 27.84
C GLN A 154 25.36 6.20 28.13
N THR A 155 24.77 7.23 27.52
CA THR A 155 25.17 8.63 27.70
C THR A 155 24.17 9.38 28.58
N ARG A 156 24.58 9.77 29.79
CA ARG A 156 23.68 10.35 30.81
C ARG A 156 22.91 11.60 30.34
N SER A 157 23.50 12.44 29.48
CA SER A 157 22.84 13.63 28.94
C SER A 157 21.70 13.31 27.95
N LEU A 158 21.67 12.11 27.36
CA LEU A 158 20.72 11.72 26.31
C LEU A 158 19.55 10.87 26.82
N TRP A 159 19.42 10.68 28.13
CA TRP A 159 18.35 9.86 28.73
C TRP A 159 16.95 10.34 28.33
N GLY A 160 16.75 11.64 28.16
CA GLY A 160 15.48 12.19 27.68
C GLY A 160 15.10 11.65 26.30
N TYR A 161 16.07 11.59 25.37
CA TYR A 161 15.87 11.03 24.03
C TYR A 161 15.65 9.52 24.07
N ALA A 162 16.34 8.78 24.97
CA ALA A 162 16.13 7.35 25.15
C ALA A 162 14.68 7.01 25.54
N TRP A 163 14.14 7.72 26.55
CA TRP A 163 12.76 7.55 26.99
C TRP A 163 11.74 7.98 25.93
N ALA A 164 12.03 9.05 25.20
CA ALA A 164 11.18 9.50 24.09
C ALA A 164 11.12 8.46 22.97
N SER A 165 12.26 7.90 22.56
CA SER A 165 12.32 6.85 21.53
C SER A 165 11.62 5.56 21.99
N LEU A 166 11.81 5.16 23.25
CA LEU A 166 11.11 3.99 23.81
C LEU A 166 9.59 4.21 23.85
N ALA A 167 9.14 5.40 24.24
CA ALA A 167 7.71 5.75 24.25
C ALA A 167 7.11 5.74 22.83
N SER A 168 7.85 6.23 21.84
CA SER A 168 7.50 6.19 20.42
C SER A 168 7.25 4.75 19.95
N LEU A 169 8.22 3.85 20.20
CA LEU A 169 8.12 2.43 19.85
C LEU A 169 6.92 1.73 20.53
N LEU A 170 6.74 1.94 21.84
CA LEU A 170 5.61 1.36 22.59
C LEU A 170 4.26 1.88 22.09
N THR A 171 4.20 3.14 21.68
CA THR A 171 2.99 3.75 21.11
C THR A 171 2.64 3.10 19.78
N ASN A 172 3.61 2.84 18.91
CA ASN A 172 3.37 2.13 17.65
C ASN A 172 2.80 0.72 17.86
N ILE A 173 3.43 -0.09 18.71
CA ILE A 173 2.97 -1.45 19.03
C ILE A 173 1.54 -1.41 19.59
N THR A 174 1.24 -0.45 20.47
CA THR A 174 -0.09 -0.27 21.05
C THR A 174 -1.13 0.12 20.00
N LEU A 175 -0.81 1.05 19.10
CA LEU A 175 -1.72 1.45 18.03
C LEU A 175 -1.98 0.31 17.05
N GLN A 176 -0.96 -0.46 16.66
CA GLN A 176 -1.14 -1.65 15.83
C GLN A 176 -1.99 -2.72 16.54
N ALA A 177 -1.83 -2.89 17.85
CA ALA A 177 -2.65 -3.80 18.64
C ALA A 177 -4.13 -3.38 18.63
N LEU A 178 -4.41 -2.08 18.75
CA LEU A 178 -5.77 -1.52 18.68
C LEU A 178 -6.37 -1.65 17.28
N VAL A 179 -5.62 -1.36 16.22
CA VAL A 179 -6.08 -1.55 14.83
C VAL A 179 -6.39 -3.02 14.57
N SER A 180 -5.49 -3.92 14.97
CA SER A 180 -5.66 -5.38 14.87
C SER A 180 -6.89 -5.88 15.63
N PHE A 181 -7.15 -5.34 16.82
CA PHE A 181 -8.35 -5.63 17.61
C PHE A 181 -9.63 -5.12 16.94
N GLY A 182 -9.65 -3.87 16.47
CA GLY A 182 -10.79 -3.31 15.77
C GLY A 182 -11.14 -4.10 14.51
N GLN A 183 -10.12 -4.50 13.74
CA GLN A 183 -10.24 -5.27 12.52
C GLN A 183 -10.83 -6.67 12.74
N ASN A 184 -10.51 -7.33 13.85
CA ASN A 184 -10.91 -8.72 14.13
C ASN A 184 -11.96 -8.84 15.25
N ARG A 185 -12.59 -7.74 15.68
CA ARG A 185 -13.51 -7.72 16.82
C ARG A 185 -14.71 -8.67 16.70
N ALA A 186 -15.15 -8.96 15.47
CA ALA A 186 -16.28 -9.84 15.20
C ALA A 186 -15.86 -11.32 15.01
N LYS A 187 -14.56 -11.61 15.02
CA LYS A 187 -14.00 -12.96 14.85
C LYS A 187 -13.91 -13.69 16.20
N PRO A 188 -13.78 -15.04 16.18
CA PRO A 188 -13.57 -15.82 17.40
C PRO A 188 -12.32 -15.40 18.17
N TRP A 189 -12.36 -15.51 19.50
CA TRP A 189 -11.26 -15.12 20.40
C TRP A 189 -9.90 -15.76 20.06
N LYS A 190 -9.89 -17.01 19.57
CA LYS A 190 -8.67 -17.69 19.12
C LYS A 190 -7.95 -16.89 18.01
N ARG A 191 -8.71 -16.33 17.06
CA ARG A 191 -8.14 -15.51 15.99
C ARG A 191 -7.60 -14.18 16.55
N GLN A 192 -8.32 -13.58 17.50
CA GLN A 192 -7.87 -12.36 18.16
C GLN A 192 -6.54 -12.55 18.87
N LEU A 193 -6.37 -13.62 19.64
CA LEU A 193 -5.10 -13.94 20.31
C LEU A 193 -3.96 -14.16 19.31
N GLN A 194 -4.23 -14.84 18.19
CA GLN A 194 -3.25 -15.05 17.13
C GLN A 194 -2.78 -13.71 16.52
N GLU A 195 -3.72 -12.81 16.22
CA GLU A 195 -3.38 -11.50 15.65
C GLU A 195 -2.63 -10.62 16.66
N GLN A 196 -2.99 -10.67 17.94
CA GLN A 196 -2.24 -9.97 18.99
C GLN A 196 -0.83 -10.54 19.14
N PHE A 197 -0.67 -11.87 19.09
CA PHE A 197 0.66 -12.48 19.09
C PHE A 197 1.53 -11.95 17.94
N PHE A 198 0.98 -11.81 16.73
CA PHE A 198 1.73 -11.24 15.59
C PHE A 198 2.15 -9.78 15.82
N VAL A 199 1.30 -8.97 16.47
CA VAL A 199 1.64 -7.58 16.82
C VAL A 199 2.77 -7.54 17.85
N TRP A 200 2.59 -8.21 18.99
CA TRP A 200 3.54 -8.15 20.11
C TRP A 200 4.88 -8.84 19.80
N SER A 201 4.90 -9.80 18.88
CA SER A 201 6.13 -10.40 18.36
C SER A 201 6.81 -9.59 17.24
N LEU A 202 6.24 -8.45 16.83
CA LEU A 202 6.76 -7.56 15.78
C LEU A 202 6.80 -8.20 14.37
N VAL A 203 6.13 -9.33 14.18
CA VAL A 203 6.08 -10.06 12.89
C VAL A 203 4.93 -9.57 12.00
N LYS A 204 3.99 -8.78 12.55
CA LYS A 204 2.79 -8.33 11.83
C LYS A 204 3.06 -7.64 10.48
N PRO A 205 4.07 -6.77 10.30
CA PRO A 205 4.38 -6.20 8.99
C PRO A 205 4.61 -7.28 7.91
N GLY A 206 5.32 -8.35 8.25
CA GLY A 206 5.56 -9.49 7.37
C GLY A 206 4.31 -10.33 7.10
N VAL A 207 3.47 -10.54 8.12
CA VAL A 207 2.20 -11.27 8.00
C VAL A 207 1.22 -10.52 7.09
N ASP A 208 1.07 -9.22 7.28
CA ASP A 208 0.16 -8.39 6.49
C ASP A 208 0.65 -8.28 5.04
N ALA A 209 1.96 -8.11 4.84
CA ALA A 209 2.60 -8.18 3.53
C ALA A 209 2.30 -9.52 2.83
N TRP A 210 2.40 -10.65 3.55
CA TRP A 210 2.09 -11.97 3.00
C TRP A 210 0.61 -12.14 2.65
N ARG A 211 -0.31 -11.60 3.46
CA ARG A 211 -1.77 -11.63 3.19
C ARG A 211 -2.11 -10.88 1.92
N VAL A 212 -1.55 -9.69 1.74
CA VAL A 212 -1.72 -8.90 0.50
C VAL A 212 -1.11 -9.63 -0.69
N ALA A 213 0.10 -10.17 -0.55
CA ALA A 213 0.80 -10.85 -1.63
C ALA A 213 0.17 -12.18 -2.05
N SER A 214 -0.54 -12.83 -1.12
CA SER A 214 -1.30 -14.06 -1.36
C SER A 214 -2.70 -13.78 -1.93
N GLY A 215 -3.13 -12.52 -2.00
CA GLY A 215 -4.46 -12.15 -2.46
C GLY A 215 -5.56 -12.63 -1.51
N ALA A 216 -5.31 -12.54 -0.19
CA ALA A 216 -6.30 -12.95 0.82
C ALA A 216 -7.64 -12.26 0.57
N ALA A 217 -8.70 -13.05 0.44
CA ALA A 217 -10.05 -12.54 0.27
C ALA A 217 -10.50 -11.78 1.52
N HIS A 218 -11.36 -10.79 1.35
CA HIS A 218 -11.96 -10.08 2.47
C HIS A 218 -12.93 -11.01 3.21
N GLU A 219 -12.57 -11.41 4.43
CA GLU A 219 -13.33 -12.39 5.20
C GLU A 219 -14.45 -11.75 6.02
N GLU A 220 -15.50 -12.52 6.29
CA GLU A 220 -16.62 -12.07 7.13
C GLU A 220 -16.15 -11.66 8.53
N GLY A 221 -16.63 -10.52 9.01
CA GLY A 221 -16.25 -9.93 10.30
C GLY A 221 -15.00 -9.04 10.28
N GLN A 222 -14.29 -8.94 9.15
CA GLN A 222 -13.25 -7.93 8.95
C GLN A 222 -13.86 -6.56 8.63
N VAL A 223 -13.23 -5.48 9.09
CA VAL A 223 -13.71 -4.11 8.86
C VAL A 223 -13.23 -3.59 7.51
N VAL A 224 -12.00 -3.92 7.12
CA VAL A 224 -11.37 -3.48 5.86
C VAL A 224 -10.67 -4.64 5.15
N ASP A 225 -10.42 -4.51 3.85
CA ASP A 225 -9.64 -5.47 3.07
C ASP A 225 -8.16 -5.50 3.48
N ALA A 226 -7.44 -6.56 3.09
CA ALA A 226 -6.04 -6.77 3.48
C ALA A 226 -5.10 -5.63 3.04
N GLN A 227 -5.33 -5.02 1.87
CA GLN A 227 -4.50 -3.91 1.38
C GLN A 227 -4.73 -2.65 2.21
N THR A 228 -5.99 -2.38 2.57
CA THR A 228 -6.34 -1.29 3.47
C THR A 228 -5.78 -1.54 4.88
N GLU A 229 -5.87 -2.76 5.43
CA GLU A 229 -5.29 -3.11 6.74
C GLU A 229 -3.78 -2.86 6.77
N LEU A 230 -3.04 -3.34 5.75
CA LEU A 230 -1.60 -3.08 5.62
C LEU A 230 -1.30 -1.58 5.57
N THR A 231 -2.11 -0.80 4.87
CA THR A 231 -1.94 0.65 4.76
C THR A 231 -2.19 1.35 6.09
N LEU A 232 -3.19 0.91 6.87
CA LEU A 232 -3.47 1.44 8.20
C LEU A 232 -2.32 1.16 9.17
N ASN A 233 -1.77 -0.06 9.17
CA ASN A 233 -0.64 -0.41 10.04
C ASN A 233 0.63 0.37 9.67
N LYS A 234 0.94 0.48 8.37
CA LYS A 234 2.04 1.34 7.90
C LYS A 234 1.83 2.82 8.26
N SER A 235 0.59 3.30 8.23
CA SER A 235 0.29 4.68 8.64
C SER A 235 0.47 4.87 10.14
N ALA A 236 0.09 3.87 10.95
CA ALA A 236 0.34 3.88 12.39
C ALA A 236 1.85 3.89 12.69
N GLU A 237 2.63 3.05 12.00
CA GLU A 237 4.10 3.03 12.08
C GLU A 237 4.71 4.39 11.73
N LEU A 238 4.27 5.02 10.63
CA LEU A 238 4.74 6.35 10.24
C LEU A 238 4.44 7.42 11.30
N VAL A 239 3.22 7.46 11.85
CA VAL A 239 2.80 8.49 12.82
C VAL A 239 3.42 8.28 14.20
N ALA A 240 3.53 7.03 14.63
CA ALA A 240 3.84 6.70 16.01
C ALA A 240 5.31 6.37 16.25
N GLU A 241 6.06 5.97 15.21
CA GLU A 241 7.46 5.57 15.32
C GLU A 241 8.36 6.39 14.39
N ALA A 242 8.12 6.34 13.08
CA ALA A 242 9.09 6.91 12.12
C ALA A 242 9.18 8.44 12.20
N ILE A 243 8.05 9.16 12.25
CA ILE A 243 8.05 10.63 12.35
C ILE A 243 8.63 11.09 13.71
N PRO A 244 8.15 10.60 14.87
CA PRO A 244 8.74 10.97 16.14
C PRO A 244 10.21 10.54 16.26
N GLY A 245 10.56 9.34 15.80
CA GLY A 245 11.94 8.84 15.77
C GLY A 245 12.87 9.75 14.98
N THR A 246 12.45 10.20 13.79
CA THR A 246 13.20 11.18 12.99
C THR A 246 13.41 12.49 13.75
N LEU A 247 12.38 13.00 14.44
CA LEU A 247 12.48 14.22 15.24
C LEU A 247 13.40 14.06 16.45
N ILE A 248 13.30 12.95 17.17
CA ILE A 248 14.09 12.66 18.36
C ILE A 248 15.56 12.49 17.98
N GLN A 249 15.86 11.70 16.95
CA GLN A 249 17.23 11.51 16.46
C GLN A 249 17.82 12.82 15.94
N LEU A 250 17.05 13.63 15.20
CA LEU A 250 17.53 14.93 14.73
C LEU A 250 17.77 15.92 15.87
N SER A 251 16.90 15.93 16.88
CA SER A 251 17.07 16.78 18.06
C SER A 251 18.34 16.38 18.82
N ALA A 252 18.57 15.09 19.02
CA ALA A 252 19.81 14.59 19.61
C ALA A 252 21.04 14.98 18.78
N LEU A 253 20.98 14.90 17.45
CA LEU A 253 22.09 15.26 16.55
C LEU A 253 22.42 16.76 16.56
N LEU A 254 21.42 17.64 16.70
CA LEU A 254 21.60 19.09 16.67
C LEU A 254 21.88 19.69 18.05
N MET A 255 21.41 19.05 19.12
CA MET A 255 21.47 19.58 20.49
C MET A 255 22.46 18.83 21.39
N SER A 256 23.15 17.80 20.89
CA SER A 256 24.25 17.17 21.64
C SER A 256 25.40 18.16 21.83
N GLU A 257 26.23 17.89 22.84
CA GLU A 257 27.52 18.56 23.11
C GLU A 257 28.71 17.76 22.55
N SER A 258 28.45 16.74 21.74
CA SER A 258 29.47 15.90 21.15
C SER A 258 29.28 15.81 19.64
N GLU A 259 30.38 15.70 18.91
CA GLU A 259 30.30 15.41 17.47
C GLU A 259 29.40 14.18 17.21
N PRO A 260 28.54 14.25 16.18
CA PRO A 260 27.60 13.18 15.91
C PRO A 260 28.34 11.91 15.49
N THR A 261 28.02 10.79 16.15
CA THR A 261 28.60 9.49 15.82
C THR A 261 28.16 9.06 14.41
N LYS A 262 29.05 8.34 13.70
CA LYS A 262 28.72 7.80 12.37
C LYS A 262 27.52 6.84 12.42
N SER A 263 27.32 6.13 13.55
CA SER A 263 26.15 5.30 13.80
C SER A 263 24.86 6.12 13.86
N ALA A 264 24.85 7.23 14.60
CA ALA A 264 23.70 8.10 14.71
C ALA A 264 23.30 8.72 13.37
N LEU A 265 24.27 9.21 12.58
CA LEU A 265 24.01 9.73 11.24
C LEU A 265 23.47 8.65 10.29
N PHE A 266 24.00 7.43 10.37
CA PHE A 266 23.50 6.30 9.58
C PHE A 266 22.07 5.93 9.98
N SER A 267 21.77 5.84 11.28
CA SER A 267 20.43 5.56 11.80
C SER A 267 19.42 6.60 11.34
N PHE A 268 19.77 7.88 11.46
CA PHE A 268 18.92 8.99 11.02
C PHE A 268 18.61 8.94 9.53
N ALA A 269 19.63 8.71 8.69
CA ALA A 269 19.44 8.53 7.26
C ALA A 269 18.60 7.28 6.95
N PHE A 270 18.84 6.17 7.66
CA PHE A 270 18.12 4.92 7.47
C PHE A 270 16.63 5.07 7.77
N CYS A 271 16.28 5.73 8.88
CA CYS A 271 14.89 6.02 9.26
C CYS A 271 14.14 6.81 8.18
N ILE A 272 14.73 7.91 7.69
CA ILE A 272 14.13 8.73 6.63
C ILE A 272 13.92 7.92 5.34
N LEU A 273 14.93 7.15 4.93
CA LEU A 273 14.89 6.36 3.70
C LEU A 273 13.88 5.20 3.82
N THR A 274 13.77 4.56 4.97
CA THR A 274 12.76 3.52 5.25
C THR A 274 11.36 4.10 5.21
N ALA A 275 11.11 5.22 5.92
CA ALA A 275 9.81 5.90 5.91
C ALA A 275 9.41 6.34 4.49
N ALA A 276 10.38 6.82 3.71
CA ALA A 276 10.18 7.19 2.31
C ALA A 276 9.86 6.00 1.42
N PHE A 277 10.53 4.86 1.64
CA PHE A 277 10.24 3.61 0.93
C PHE A 277 8.82 3.13 1.23
N THR A 278 8.43 3.11 2.52
CA THR A 278 7.09 2.75 2.98
C THR A 278 6.02 3.65 2.34
N SER A 279 6.30 4.94 2.22
CA SER A 279 5.41 5.92 1.59
C SER A 279 5.26 5.72 0.08
N ALA A 280 6.38 5.48 -0.61
CA ALA A 280 6.43 5.24 -2.04
C ALA A 280 5.77 3.91 -2.42
N ILE A 281 6.07 2.83 -1.70
CA ILE A 281 5.50 1.50 -1.98
C ILE A 281 3.99 1.48 -1.72
N THR A 282 3.51 2.20 -0.70
CA THR A 282 2.07 2.33 -0.45
C THR A 282 1.38 2.99 -1.66
N SER A 283 1.89 4.13 -2.13
CA SER A 283 1.33 4.80 -3.32
C SER A 283 1.41 3.95 -4.58
N TRP A 284 2.51 3.19 -4.72
CA TRP A 284 2.73 2.27 -5.83
C TRP A 284 1.74 1.11 -5.85
N ASP A 285 1.53 0.43 -4.72
CA ASP A 285 0.67 -0.74 -4.61
C ASP A 285 -0.81 -0.39 -4.78
N TRP A 286 -1.22 0.78 -4.27
CA TRP A 286 -2.57 1.28 -4.48
C TRP A 286 -2.84 1.59 -5.95
N ASP A 287 -1.91 2.26 -6.65
CA ASP A 287 -2.07 2.55 -8.07
C ASP A 287 -2.06 1.31 -8.94
N LEU A 288 -1.16 0.35 -8.68
CA LEU A 288 -1.06 -0.87 -9.50
C LEU A 288 -2.10 -1.94 -9.17
N GLY A 289 -2.86 -1.79 -8.07
CA GLY A 289 -3.87 -2.75 -7.65
C GLY A 289 -5.00 -2.93 -8.68
N LYS A 290 -5.26 -4.17 -9.12
CA LYS A 290 -6.31 -4.49 -10.10
C LYS A 290 -7.68 -4.03 -9.63
N GLU A 291 -8.04 -4.37 -8.40
CA GLU A 291 -9.30 -3.99 -7.78
C GLU A 291 -9.46 -2.47 -7.69
N ASN A 292 -8.39 -1.75 -7.33
CA ASN A 292 -8.42 -0.30 -7.20
C ASN A 292 -8.65 0.36 -8.57
N ARG A 293 -7.95 -0.12 -9.62
CA ARG A 293 -8.17 0.33 -10.99
C ARG A 293 -9.57 -0.01 -11.51
N LYS A 294 -10.12 -1.19 -11.18
CA LYS A 294 -11.50 -1.55 -11.52
C LYS A 294 -12.49 -0.60 -10.84
N LYS A 295 -12.33 -0.37 -9.54
CA LYS A 295 -13.22 0.47 -8.72
C LYS A 295 -13.15 1.95 -9.11
N ARG A 296 -11.96 2.47 -9.45
CA ARG A 296 -11.74 3.92 -9.66
C ARG A 296 -10.71 4.20 -10.76
N ARG A 297 -11.11 3.94 -12.02
CA ARG A 297 -10.30 4.21 -13.23
C ARG A 297 -9.89 5.67 -13.40
N SER A 298 -10.65 6.62 -12.86
CA SER A 298 -10.34 8.06 -12.98
C SER A 298 -9.22 8.55 -12.06
N PHE A 299 -8.86 7.75 -11.03
CA PHE A 299 -7.85 8.12 -10.04
C PHE A 299 -6.63 7.20 -10.07
N TYR A 300 -6.85 5.89 -10.18
CA TYR A 300 -5.78 4.88 -10.26
C TYR A 300 -5.48 4.52 -11.71
N GLY A 301 -4.21 4.28 -12.01
CA GLY A 301 -3.67 4.09 -13.36
C GLY A 301 -2.65 5.14 -13.78
N TYR A 302 -2.23 6.02 -12.86
CA TYR A 302 -1.39 7.18 -13.14
C TYR A 302 0.07 6.82 -13.41
N ILE A 303 0.52 5.66 -12.93
CA ILE A 303 1.84 5.12 -13.22
C ILE A 303 1.86 4.62 -14.67
N PRO A 304 2.82 5.09 -15.51
CA PRO A 304 2.89 4.67 -16.90
C PRO A 304 3.28 3.19 -17.02
N SER A 305 2.98 2.55 -18.15
CA SER A 305 3.22 1.11 -18.32
C SER A 305 4.69 0.77 -18.62
N ASN A 306 5.43 1.72 -19.19
CA ASN A 306 6.84 1.60 -19.57
C ASN A 306 7.77 1.44 -18.35
N VAL A 307 8.82 0.62 -18.49
CA VAL A 307 9.78 0.35 -17.40
C VAL A 307 10.49 1.64 -16.94
N ASN A 308 10.93 2.47 -17.89
CA ASN A 308 11.62 3.73 -17.55
C ASN A 308 10.70 4.72 -16.85
N GLY A 309 9.43 4.84 -17.26
CA GLY A 309 8.47 5.72 -16.60
C GLY A 309 8.08 5.20 -15.22
N LYS A 310 7.90 3.89 -15.07
CA LYS A 310 7.73 3.21 -13.78
C LYS A 310 8.86 3.55 -12.81
N MET A 311 10.11 3.41 -13.24
CA MET A 311 11.27 3.72 -12.41
C MET A 311 11.33 5.20 -12.04
N LYS A 312 11.07 6.10 -13.01
CA LYS A 312 11.02 7.55 -12.75
C LYS A 312 9.94 7.93 -11.74
N VAL A 313 8.73 7.39 -11.87
CA VAL A 313 7.64 7.65 -10.92
C VAL A 313 7.98 7.10 -9.54
N PHE A 314 8.48 5.86 -9.44
CA PHE A 314 8.87 5.29 -8.15
C PHE A 314 9.96 6.11 -7.46
N ALA A 315 11.02 6.47 -8.19
CA ALA A 315 12.10 7.31 -7.67
C ALA A 315 11.56 8.69 -7.24
N SER A 316 10.67 9.29 -8.03
CA SER A 316 10.07 10.59 -7.68
C SER A 316 9.22 10.51 -6.42
N LEU A 317 8.42 9.44 -6.24
CA LEU A 317 7.65 9.21 -5.02
C LEU A 317 8.56 9.05 -3.80
N TYR A 318 9.63 8.27 -3.95
CA TYR A 318 10.60 8.00 -2.90
C TYR A 318 11.35 9.26 -2.47
N PHE A 319 11.96 9.98 -3.41
CA PHE A 319 12.71 11.19 -3.08
C PHE A 319 11.81 12.33 -2.62
N LEU A 320 10.60 12.47 -3.17
CA LEU A 320 9.64 13.44 -2.66
C LEU A 320 9.32 13.19 -1.18
N SER A 321 9.11 11.93 -0.81
CA SER A 321 8.83 11.55 0.58
C SER A 321 10.03 11.79 1.50
N ALA A 322 11.23 11.36 1.08
CA ALA A 322 12.46 11.54 1.86
C ALA A 322 12.78 13.02 2.10
N PHE A 323 12.75 13.84 1.04
CA PHE A 323 13.03 15.27 1.17
C PHE A 323 11.94 16.02 1.94
N ASN A 324 10.68 15.62 1.83
CA ASN A 324 9.59 16.22 2.60
C ASN A 324 9.74 15.93 4.11
N LEU A 325 10.06 14.69 4.46
CA LEU A 325 10.31 14.29 5.85
C LEU A 325 11.52 15.00 6.44
N LEU A 326 12.61 15.06 5.68
CA LEU A 326 13.83 15.78 6.05
C LEU A 326 13.54 17.27 6.28
N THR A 327 12.88 17.93 5.33
CA THR A 327 12.55 19.37 5.40
C THR A 327 11.66 19.69 6.60
N ARG A 328 10.58 18.92 6.81
CA ARG A 328 9.68 19.12 7.96
C ARG A 328 10.39 18.89 9.29
N SER A 329 11.22 17.86 9.38
CA SER A 329 11.92 17.51 10.62
C SER A 329 12.91 18.60 11.00
N PHE A 330 13.76 19.03 10.07
CA PHE A 330 14.66 20.16 10.33
C PHE A 330 13.89 21.44 10.63
N ALA A 331 12.82 21.76 9.89
CA ALA A 331 12.06 22.98 10.16
C ALA A 331 11.50 22.97 11.60
N CYS A 332 10.90 21.86 12.03
CA CYS A 332 10.35 21.74 13.39
C CYS A 332 11.42 21.83 14.47
N VAL A 333 12.56 21.15 14.31
CA VAL A 333 13.65 21.22 15.31
C VAL A 333 14.28 22.61 15.36
N LEU A 334 14.43 23.30 14.22
CA LEU A 334 14.92 24.68 14.19
C LEU A 334 13.95 25.67 14.85
N PHE A 335 12.63 25.53 14.62
CA PHE A 335 11.64 26.33 15.33
C PHE A 335 11.62 26.03 16.83
N TYR A 336 11.85 24.76 17.22
CA TYR A 336 12.00 24.37 18.61
C TYR A 336 13.23 25.03 19.27
N ILE A 337 14.38 25.04 18.60
CA ILE A 337 15.58 25.72 19.11
C ILE A 337 15.33 27.23 19.28
N LYS A 338 14.55 27.85 18.38
CA LYS A 338 14.28 29.28 18.42
C LYS A 338 13.32 29.71 19.54
N GLY A 339 12.22 28.98 19.75
CA GLY A 339 11.15 29.43 20.65
C GLY A 339 10.42 28.29 21.38
N GLY A 340 11.08 27.14 21.49
CA GLY A 340 10.60 25.98 22.23
C GLY A 340 9.33 25.36 21.64
N MET A 341 8.60 24.64 22.50
CA MET A 341 7.39 23.92 22.11
C MET A 341 6.25 24.83 21.65
N SER A 342 6.21 26.09 22.11
CA SER A 342 5.14 27.03 21.77
C SER A 342 5.13 27.37 20.28
N GLU A 343 6.30 27.64 19.69
CA GLU A 343 6.44 27.92 18.25
C GLU A 343 6.06 26.72 17.40
N VAL A 344 6.56 25.53 17.76
CA VAL A 344 6.23 24.27 17.04
C VAL A 344 4.74 23.96 17.13
N ALA A 345 4.13 24.10 18.31
CA ALA A 345 2.70 23.87 18.52
C ALA A 345 1.84 24.86 17.73
N THR A 346 2.25 26.14 17.65
CA THR A 346 1.54 27.15 16.87
C THR A 346 1.60 26.84 15.38
N LEU A 347 2.77 26.45 14.87
CA LEU A 347 2.97 26.10 13.47
C LEU A 347 2.14 24.87 13.05
N LEU A 348 2.33 23.75 13.75
CA LEU A 348 1.67 22.48 13.41
C LEU A 348 0.18 22.50 13.78
N GLY A 349 -0.15 23.08 14.93
CA GLY A 349 -1.54 23.23 15.40
C GLY A 349 -2.35 24.16 14.51
N GLY A 350 -1.77 25.28 14.04
CA GLY A 350 -2.40 26.19 13.11
C GLY A 350 -2.74 25.54 11.77
N GLU A 351 -1.78 24.82 11.18
CA GLU A 351 -1.99 24.08 9.93
C GLU A 351 -3.09 23.01 10.07
N LEU A 352 -3.04 22.23 11.16
CA LEU A 352 -4.01 21.19 11.44
C LEU A 352 -5.42 21.76 11.69
N LEU A 353 -5.52 22.88 12.42
CA LEU A 353 -6.77 23.57 12.66
C LEU A 353 -7.39 24.06 11.36
N ILE A 354 -6.60 24.70 10.48
CA ILE A 354 -7.06 25.15 9.16
C ILE A 354 -7.61 23.96 8.35
N TYR A 355 -6.91 22.82 8.36
CA TYR A 355 -7.37 21.61 7.70
C TYR A 355 -8.75 21.15 8.20
N PHE A 356 -8.92 21.04 9.52
CA PHE A 356 -10.20 20.62 10.11
C PHE A 356 -11.31 21.62 9.89
N VAL A 357 -11.03 22.92 9.96
CA VAL A 357 -12.00 23.98 9.64
C VAL A 357 -12.47 23.86 8.19
N ILE A 358 -11.54 23.70 7.22
CA ILE A 358 -11.90 23.52 5.80
C ILE A 358 -12.75 22.26 5.61
N LYS A 359 -12.35 21.12 6.20
CA LYS A 359 -13.13 19.87 6.11
C LYS A 359 -14.50 19.99 6.76
N GLY A 360 -14.60 20.71 7.89
CA GLY A 360 -15.85 21.02 8.59
C GLY A 360 -16.80 21.86 7.75
N LEU A 361 -16.31 22.98 7.21
CA LEU A 361 -17.09 23.86 6.33
C LEU A 361 -17.62 23.13 5.08
N ARG A 362 -16.86 22.14 4.58
CA ARG A 362 -17.25 21.31 3.43
C ARG A 362 -18.05 20.05 3.80
N ARG A 363 -18.43 19.89 5.08
CA ARG A 363 -19.16 18.72 5.62
C ARG A 363 -18.47 17.37 5.36
N ASP A 364 -17.15 17.35 5.23
CA ASP A 364 -16.33 16.16 4.89
C ASP A 364 -15.49 15.67 6.08
N LEU A 365 -16.00 15.83 7.31
CA LEU A 365 -15.30 15.34 8.51
C LEU A 365 -15.42 13.83 8.68
N TRP A 366 -16.57 13.24 8.34
CA TRP A 366 -16.79 11.79 8.40
C TRP A 366 -15.81 11.03 7.51
N TYR A 367 -15.09 10.10 8.12
CA TYR A 367 -14.21 9.17 7.43
C TYR A 367 -15.02 8.12 6.67
N TRP A 368 -14.43 7.53 5.64
CA TRP A 368 -15.17 6.70 4.69
C TRP A 368 -15.48 5.29 5.22
N VAL A 369 -14.81 4.86 6.29
CA VAL A 369 -15.04 3.57 6.97
C VAL A 369 -16.36 3.64 7.77
N PRO A 370 -17.26 2.63 7.67
CA PRO A 370 -18.59 2.66 8.27
C PRO A 370 -18.56 2.34 9.77
N VAL A 371 -18.02 3.27 10.57
CA VAL A 371 -18.10 3.24 12.05
C VAL A 371 -19.11 4.29 12.50
N TYR A 372 -20.10 3.86 13.30
CA TYR A 372 -21.21 4.70 13.75
C TYR A 372 -21.20 4.94 15.27
N GLY A 373 -22.02 5.90 15.73
CA GLY A 373 -22.11 6.30 17.13
C GLY A 373 -20.93 7.17 17.60
N GLY A 374 -20.80 7.36 18.92
CA GLY A 374 -19.73 8.18 19.51
C GLY A 374 -18.32 7.71 19.14
N LEU A 375 -18.11 6.39 19.09
CA LEU A 375 -16.86 5.79 18.62
C LEU A 375 -16.56 6.14 17.15
N GLY A 376 -17.59 6.24 16.31
CA GLY A 376 -17.45 6.64 14.90
C GLY A 376 -16.95 8.07 14.75
N VAL A 377 -17.46 9.01 15.56
CA VAL A 377 -16.99 10.41 15.57
C VAL A 377 -15.51 10.47 15.96
N PHE A 378 -15.15 9.80 17.06
CA PHE A 378 -13.77 9.75 17.55
C PHE A 378 -12.83 9.10 16.52
N ALA A 379 -13.17 7.92 16.00
CA ALA A 379 -12.38 7.23 14.99
C ALA A 379 -12.22 8.07 13.72
N SER A 380 -13.28 8.76 13.30
CA SER A 380 -13.24 9.65 12.15
C SER A 380 -12.25 10.80 12.34
N PHE A 381 -12.28 11.45 13.51
CA PHE A 381 -11.31 12.49 13.86
C PHE A 381 -9.88 11.94 13.87
N MET A 382 -9.66 10.80 14.55
CA MET A 382 -8.34 10.19 14.67
C MET A 382 -7.74 9.77 13.32
N PHE A 383 -8.52 9.13 12.44
CA PHE A 383 -8.04 8.77 11.10
C PHE A 383 -7.72 10.00 10.25
N ARG A 384 -8.55 11.05 10.32
CA ARG A 384 -8.30 12.31 9.60
C ARG A 384 -7.05 13.01 10.09
N TRP A 385 -6.84 13.03 11.41
CA TRP A 385 -5.63 13.55 12.03
C TRP A 385 -4.40 12.75 11.63
N ALA A 386 -4.43 11.42 11.78
CA ALA A 386 -3.31 10.55 11.44
C ALA A 386 -2.90 10.68 9.97
N VAL A 387 -3.87 10.61 9.04
CA VAL A 387 -3.60 10.75 7.60
C VAL A 387 -3.04 12.13 7.27
N LYS A 388 -3.53 13.19 7.93
CA LYS A 388 -2.99 14.54 7.76
C LYS A 388 -1.53 14.62 8.19
N VAL A 389 -1.20 14.09 9.37
CA VAL A 389 0.19 14.00 9.85
C VAL A 389 1.04 13.19 8.87
N VAL A 390 0.60 12.01 8.42
CA VAL A 390 1.37 11.24 7.42
C VAL A 390 1.61 12.04 6.15
N VAL A 391 0.60 12.71 5.61
CA VAL A 391 0.76 13.51 4.38
C VAL A 391 1.75 14.64 4.55
N ASP A 392 1.63 15.40 5.63
CA ASP A 392 2.46 16.59 5.83
C ASP A 392 3.93 16.23 6.02
N TRP A 393 4.20 15.10 6.67
CA TRP A 393 5.55 14.67 7.01
C TRP A 393 6.16 13.79 5.93
N THR A 394 5.42 12.90 5.28
CA THR A 394 6.00 11.92 4.34
C THR A 394 5.49 12.05 2.91
N ALA A 395 4.63 13.03 2.60
CA ALA A 395 4.16 13.30 1.24
C ALA A 395 3.58 12.05 0.52
N VAL A 396 2.90 11.15 1.25
CA VAL A 396 2.29 9.95 0.68
C VAL A 396 1.24 10.32 -0.38
N VAL A 397 1.60 10.11 -1.64
CA VAL A 397 0.80 10.50 -2.81
C VAL A 397 -0.53 9.75 -2.89
N GLN A 398 -0.64 8.56 -2.29
CA GLN A 398 -1.93 7.84 -2.15
C GLN A 398 -2.99 8.70 -1.45
N PHE A 399 -2.61 9.44 -0.41
CA PHE A 399 -3.54 10.21 0.42
C PHE A 399 -4.00 11.53 -0.21
N ARG A 400 -3.55 11.84 -1.44
CA ARG A 400 -4.20 12.88 -2.27
C ARG A 400 -5.62 12.49 -2.69
N HIS A 401 -6.04 11.23 -2.48
CA HIS A 401 -7.39 10.78 -2.78
C HIS A 401 -8.45 11.62 -2.04
N PRO A 402 -9.59 11.99 -2.65
CA PRO A 402 -10.60 12.84 -2.00
C PRO A 402 -11.19 12.31 -0.69
N ASN A 403 -11.19 10.99 -0.48
CA ASN A 403 -11.57 10.38 0.80
C ASN A 403 -10.62 10.77 1.95
N GLU A 404 -9.40 11.15 1.62
CA GLU A 404 -8.29 11.45 2.53
C GLU A 404 -8.11 12.98 2.62
N VAL A 405 -6.93 13.54 2.30
CA VAL A 405 -6.74 14.99 2.33
C VAL A 405 -7.30 15.68 1.09
N GLY A 406 -7.28 15.01 -0.07
CA GLY A 406 -7.66 15.58 -1.36
C GLY A 406 -6.50 16.23 -2.14
N GLY A 407 -6.65 16.32 -3.46
CA GLY A 407 -5.58 16.70 -4.39
C GLY A 407 -5.02 18.09 -4.16
N ALA A 408 -5.89 19.11 -4.26
CA ALA A 408 -5.46 20.50 -4.10
C ALA A 408 -4.80 20.76 -2.73
N TYR A 409 -5.36 20.16 -1.67
CA TYR A 409 -4.82 20.28 -0.32
C TYR A 409 -3.44 19.61 -0.20
N PHE A 410 -3.28 18.40 -0.77
CA PHE A 410 -1.99 17.71 -0.83
C PHE A 410 -0.90 18.59 -1.46
N THR A 411 -1.18 19.16 -2.63
CA THR A 411 -0.23 20.02 -3.34
C THR A 411 0.07 21.31 -2.58
N PHE A 412 -0.94 21.90 -1.93
CA PHE A 412 -0.75 23.06 -1.06
C PHE A 412 0.13 22.74 0.15
N SER A 413 -0.07 21.60 0.82
CA SER A 413 0.75 21.15 1.96
C SER A 413 2.23 21.00 1.57
N LEU A 414 2.52 20.44 0.39
CA LEU A 414 3.90 20.37 -0.13
C LEU A 414 4.53 21.75 -0.31
N GLY A 415 3.77 22.70 -0.86
CA GLY A 415 4.23 24.09 -1.01
C GLY A 415 4.48 24.74 0.34
N LEU A 416 3.58 24.53 1.31
CA LEU A 416 3.74 25.04 2.68
C LEU A 416 5.00 24.47 3.33
N THR A 417 5.29 23.18 3.16
CA THR A 417 6.53 22.55 3.66
C THR A 417 7.78 23.24 3.13
N VAL A 418 7.83 23.54 1.83
CA VAL A 418 8.98 24.25 1.24
C VAL A 418 9.13 25.65 1.85
N VAL A 419 8.02 26.38 2.01
CA VAL A 419 8.02 27.71 2.66
C VAL A 419 8.52 27.60 4.10
N MET A 420 8.06 26.61 4.86
CA MET A 420 8.53 26.38 6.23
C MET A 420 10.03 26.08 6.28
N GLY A 421 10.54 25.24 5.38
CA GLY A 421 11.98 24.94 5.30
C GLY A 421 12.82 26.18 5.00
N VAL A 422 12.41 27.01 4.03
CA VAL A 422 13.08 28.27 3.70
C VAL A 422 13.04 29.25 4.88
N VAL A 423 11.88 29.43 5.51
CA VAL A 423 11.75 30.31 6.67
C VAL A 423 12.61 29.83 7.84
N ALA A 424 12.64 28.53 8.11
CA ALA A 424 13.48 27.95 9.16
C ALA A 424 14.98 28.17 8.88
N ALA A 425 15.44 27.99 7.64
CA ALA A 425 16.83 28.26 7.26
C ALA A 425 17.22 29.74 7.48
N LEU A 426 16.39 30.67 7.00
CA LEU A 426 16.63 32.11 7.15
C LEU A 426 16.60 32.57 8.62
N GLN A 427 15.74 31.97 9.43
CA GLN A 427 15.68 32.29 10.85
C GLN A 427 16.87 31.72 11.60
N TYR A 428 17.35 30.53 11.23
CA TYR A 428 18.51 29.93 11.84
C TYR A 428 19.79 30.75 11.58
N GLU A 429 19.99 31.24 10.36
CA GLU A 429 21.10 32.18 10.05
C GLU A 429 21.05 33.43 10.95
N LYS A 430 19.87 34.06 11.07
CA LYS A 430 19.70 35.27 11.89
C LYS A 430 19.94 35.04 13.38
N VAL A 431 19.38 33.97 13.94
CA VAL A 431 19.56 33.64 15.37
C VAL A 431 21.05 33.44 15.67
N VAL A 432 21.76 32.80 14.75
CA VAL A 432 23.21 32.59 14.88
C VAL A 432 23.98 33.91 14.79
N ASP A 433 23.65 34.78 13.83
CA ASP A 433 24.29 36.09 13.69
C ASP A 433 24.05 36.98 14.92
N ASP A 434 22.85 36.95 15.50
CA ASP A 434 22.49 37.67 16.72
C ASP A 434 23.28 37.17 17.95
N VAL A 435 23.48 35.85 18.08
CA VAL A 435 24.31 35.26 19.15
C VAL A 435 25.78 35.61 18.99
N ILE A 436 26.32 35.58 17.76
CA ILE A 436 27.72 35.93 17.49
C ILE A 436 27.98 37.43 17.71
N SER A 437 27.01 38.29 17.40
CA SER A 437 27.13 39.75 17.53
C SER A 437 26.86 40.29 18.94
N SER A 438 26.32 39.49 19.87
CA SER A 438 26.14 39.85 21.28
C SER A 438 26.60 38.75 22.24
N PRO A 439 27.92 38.64 22.51
CA PRO A 439 28.46 37.60 23.39
C PRO A 439 28.04 37.74 24.88
N ASN A 440 27.38 38.85 25.27
CA ASN A 440 27.14 39.23 26.66
C ASN A 440 25.68 39.54 27.02
N SER A 441 24.70 39.24 26.18
CA SER A 441 23.30 39.38 26.60
C SER A 441 22.84 38.14 27.37
N THR A 442 22.84 38.31 28.68
CA THR A 442 22.39 37.40 29.74
C THR A 442 20.94 36.98 29.52
N PHE A 443 20.71 35.71 29.18
CA PHE A 443 19.48 34.99 29.54
C PHE A 443 19.79 34.22 30.83
N VAL A 444 19.70 34.91 31.97
CA VAL A 444 19.65 34.26 33.28
C VAL A 444 18.20 34.41 33.76
N GLU A 445 17.46 33.30 33.70
CA GLU A 445 16.30 33.09 34.55
C GLU A 445 16.80 32.85 35.97
N ASP A 446 16.15 33.51 36.93
CA ASP A 446 16.37 33.38 38.36
C ASP A 446 16.23 31.91 38.82
N VAL A 447 17.34 31.23 39.09
CA VAL A 447 17.40 30.02 39.91
C VAL A 447 18.63 30.11 40.82
N GLU A 448 18.41 30.38 42.10
CA GLU A 448 19.42 30.27 43.15
C GLU A 448 19.89 28.81 43.28
N LEU A 449 21.05 28.47 42.74
CA LEU A 449 21.79 27.26 43.10
C LEU A 449 23.31 27.51 43.09
N GLY A 450 23.89 27.48 44.29
CA GLY A 450 25.25 27.05 44.66
C GLY A 450 26.44 27.44 43.80
N GLU A 451 27.34 28.25 44.38
CA GLU A 451 28.72 28.43 43.95
C GLU A 451 29.41 27.06 43.79
N ASP A 452 29.69 26.68 42.55
CA ASP A 452 30.90 26.00 42.07
C ASP A 452 30.59 25.39 40.70
N ASN A 453 30.73 26.18 39.63
CA ASN A 453 31.12 25.62 38.33
C ASN A 453 31.76 26.68 37.42
N GLN A 454 32.98 26.35 37.05
CA GLN A 454 33.86 27.05 36.13
C GLN A 454 33.17 27.19 34.76
N ILE A 455 33.03 28.44 34.28
CA ILE A 455 32.54 28.74 32.93
C ILE A 455 33.61 28.28 31.94
N VAL A 456 33.42 27.10 31.35
CA VAL A 456 34.21 26.63 30.20
C VAL A 456 33.60 27.25 28.95
N GLY A 457 34.43 28.02 28.23
CA GLY A 457 34.07 28.66 26.97
C GLY A 457 33.65 27.66 25.90
N GLY A 458 32.65 28.04 25.12
CA GLY A 458 31.97 27.20 24.15
C GLY A 458 32.88 26.63 23.07
N GLU A 459 32.87 25.31 22.97
CA GLU A 459 33.28 24.54 21.80
C GLU A 459 31.98 24.08 21.11
N GLU A 460 31.72 24.52 19.87
CA GLU A 460 30.52 24.12 19.12
C GLU A 460 30.56 22.61 18.83
N SER A 461 29.63 21.84 19.38
CA SER A 461 29.65 20.38 19.20
C SER A 461 28.27 19.80 18.91
N GLY A 462 27.66 20.28 17.82
CA GLY A 462 26.56 19.66 17.07
C GLY A 462 26.84 19.73 15.56
N LEU A 463 25.85 19.48 14.69
CA LEU A 463 26.04 19.62 13.24
C LEU A 463 26.42 21.06 12.87
N GLU A 464 27.46 21.26 12.04
CA GLU A 464 27.93 22.60 11.67
C GLU A 464 26.80 23.44 11.04
N LYS A 465 26.71 24.72 11.41
CA LYS A 465 25.68 25.65 10.93
C LYS A 465 25.54 25.68 9.41
N SER A 466 26.67 25.79 8.72
CA SER A 466 26.74 25.79 7.24
C SER A 466 26.15 24.50 6.66
N THR A 467 26.40 23.36 7.32
CA THR A 467 25.89 22.04 6.94
C THR A 467 24.38 21.95 7.12
N VAL A 468 23.83 22.44 8.24
CA VAL A 468 22.38 22.47 8.51
C VAL A 468 21.63 23.25 7.44
N VAL A 469 22.07 24.48 7.15
CA VAL A 469 21.43 25.33 6.12
C VAL A 469 21.54 24.69 4.74
N THR A 470 22.71 24.14 4.41
CA THR A 470 22.93 23.46 3.13
C THR A 470 22.01 22.26 2.96
N ILE A 471 21.88 21.41 3.99
CA ILE A 471 20.95 20.27 3.98
C ILE A 471 19.52 20.74 3.75
N MET A 472 19.08 21.79 4.44
CA MET A 472 17.73 22.33 4.30
C MET A 472 17.45 22.84 2.87
N VAL A 473 18.37 23.62 2.31
CA VAL A 473 18.24 24.17 0.95
C VAL A 473 18.20 23.05 -0.08
N LEU A 474 19.09 22.06 0.04
CA LEU A 474 19.11 20.88 -0.82
C LEU A 474 17.84 20.03 -0.68
N ALA A 475 17.31 19.89 0.53
CA ALA A 475 16.06 19.17 0.78
C ALA A 475 14.87 19.89 0.13
N CYS A 476 14.74 21.20 0.31
CA CYS A 476 13.70 22.01 -0.33
C CYS A 476 13.78 21.94 -1.86
N ALA A 477 14.98 22.10 -2.43
CA ALA A 477 15.20 21.97 -3.87
C ALA A 477 14.87 20.55 -4.36
N GLY A 478 15.30 19.53 -3.61
CA GLY A 478 15.02 18.12 -3.87
C GLY A 478 13.53 17.81 -3.88
N MET A 479 12.74 18.39 -2.97
CA MET A 479 11.28 18.28 -2.98
C MET A 479 10.69 18.84 -4.26
N VAL A 480 11.05 20.07 -4.64
CA VAL A 480 10.52 20.76 -5.83
C VAL A 480 10.86 19.97 -7.09
N VAL A 481 12.12 19.52 -7.23
CA VAL A 481 12.58 18.72 -8.36
C VAL A 481 11.85 17.37 -8.41
N SER A 482 11.70 16.69 -7.28
CA SER A 482 11.02 15.39 -7.20
C SER A 482 9.54 15.50 -7.54
N TYR A 483 8.87 16.55 -7.05
CA TYR A 483 7.46 16.79 -7.36
C TYR A 483 7.25 17.19 -8.82
N ALA A 484 8.08 18.09 -9.37
CA ALA A 484 8.02 18.44 -10.79
C ALA A 484 8.28 17.22 -11.69
N THR A 485 9.26 16.39 -11.34
CA THR A 485 9.58 15.15 -12.06
C THR A 485 8.43 14.15 -11.96
N LEU A 486 7.77 14.04 -10.79
CA LEU A 486 6.57 13.23 -10.63
C LEU A 486 5.47 13.69 -11.59
N LEU A 487 5.13 14.98 -11.60
CA LEU A 487 4.08 15.52 -12.47
C LEU A 487 4.39 15.33 -13.96
N VAL A 488 5.64 15.45 -14.39
CA VAL A 488 6.03 15.21 -15.78
C VAL A 488 6.01 13.71 -16.14
N SER A 489 6.28 12.83 -15.17
CA SER A 489 6.38 11.37 -15.39
C SER A 489 5.04 10.64 -15.28
N VAL A 490 4.07 11.22 -14.59
CA VAL A 490 2.71 10.69 -14.45
C VAL A 490 1.94 10.87 -15.77
N LYS A 491 1.06 9.92 -16.08
CA LYS A 491 0.15 10.04 -17.23
C LYS A 491 -0.69 11.32 -17.13
N ARG A 492 -0.70 12.12 -18.19
CA ARG A 492 -1.33 13.45 -18.24
C ARG A 492 -2.80 13.44 -17.82
N GLU A 493 -3.54 12.39 -18.15
CA GLU A 493 -4.96 12.23 -17.81
C GLU A 493 -5.24 12.24 -16.29
N TYR A 494 -4.25 11.94 -15.44
CA TYR A 494 -4.39 11.95 -13.97
C TYR A 494 -3.83 13.19 -13.29
N LEU A 495 -3.25 14.15 -14.01
CA LEU A 495 -2.69 15.37 -13.39
C LEU A 495 -3.76 16.18 -12.65
N HIS A 496 -5.00 16.14 -13.15
CA HIS A 496 -6.15 16.75 -12.48
C HIS A 496 -6.36 16.23 -11.04
N THR A 497 -5.89 15.02 -10.71
CA THR A 497 -6.00 14.45 -9.36
C THR A 497 -5.16 15.19 -8.31
N PHE A 498 -4.12 15.93 -8.72
CA PHE A 498 -3.25 16.71 -7.83
C PHE A 498 -3.78 18.12 -7.54
N ILE A 499 -4.77 18.60 -8.29
CA ILE A 499 -5.39 19.92 -8.11
C ILE A 499 -6.90 19.82 -7.89
N SER A 500 -7.43 18.60 -7.83
CA SER A 500 -8.85 18.36 -7.60
C SER A 500 -9.27 18.86 -6.23
N THR A 501 -10.34 19.64 -6.21
CA THR A 501 -11.01 20.10 -4.99
C THR A 501 -12.19 19.21 -4.60
N LYS A 502 -12.42 18.07 -5.28
CA LYS A 502 -13.52 17.16 -4.93
C LYS A 502 -13.41 16.68 -3.48
N THR A 503 -14.57 16.57 -2.81
CA THR A 503 -14.69 16.07 -1.44
C THR A 503 -14.86 14.55 -1.39
N GLY A 504 -14.60 13.95 -0.23
CA GLY A 504 -14.87 12.53 0.00
C GLY A 504 -16.36 12.19 -0.10
N ASN A 505 -17.25 13.14 0.17
CA ASN A 505 -18.70 12.95 0.02
C ASN A 505 -19.11 12.89 -1.45
N GLU A 506 -18.65 13.84 -2.27
CA GLU A 506 -18.93 13.88 -3.71
C GLU A 506 -18.42 12.61 -4.40
N ILE A 507 -17.21 12.16 -4.07
CA ILE A 507 -16.64 10.96 -4.70
C ILE A 507 -17.29 9.66 -4.23
N ALA A 508 -17.94 9.66 -3.05
CA ALA A 508 -18.77 8.53 -2.61
C ALA A 508 -20.09 8.50 -3.39
N GLN A 509 -20.68 9.67 -3.65
CA GLN A 509 -21.92 9.82 -4.41
C GLN A 509 -21.73 9.48 -5.90
N GLU A 510 -20.63 9.92 -6.50
CA GLU A 510 -20.30 9.61 -7.91
C GLU A 510 -20.22 8.11 -8.19
N LEU A 511 -19.90 7.31 -7.18
CA LEU A 511 -19.81 5.84 -7.28
C LEU A 511 -21.16 5.21 -7.64
N PHE A 512 -22.27 5.81 -7.19
CA PHE A 512 -23.61 5.36 -7.49
C PHE A 512 -24.14 6.03 -8.76
N THR A 513 -23.95 7.34 -8.89
CA THR A 513 -24.60 8.12 -9.96
C THR A 513 -23.96 7.95 -11.34
N LYS A 514 -22.66 7.61 -11.42
CA LYS A 514 -21.94 7.52 -12.70
C LYS A 514 -21.75 6.10 -13.22
N ASN A 515 -21.83 5.10 -12.34
CA ASN A 515 -21.71 3.71 -12.75
C ASN A 515 -23.08 3.19 -13.17
N GLU A 516 -23.12 2.29 -14.15
CA GLU A 516 -24.35 1.62 -14.60
C GLU A 516 -24.43 0.19 -14.07
N ASP A 517 -23.29 -0.44 -13.83
CA ASP A 517 -23.17 -1.79 -13.29
C ASP A 517 -23.60 -1.86 -11.82
N ASP A 518 -24.43 -2.86 -11.49
CA ASP A 518 -25.00 -3.04 -10.15
C ASP A 518 -23.92 -3.38 -9.11
N GLU A 519 -22.89 -4.17 -9.46
CA GLU A 519 -21.76 -4.44 -8.57
C GLU A 519 -21.03 -3.14 -8.21
N GLN A 520 -20.80 -2.27 -9.20
CA GLN A 520 -20.13 -1.00 -8.99
C GLN A 520 -20.96 -0.02 -8.15
N ARG A 521 -22.28 0.04 -8.38
CA ARG A 521 -23.20 0.86 -7.58
C ARG A 521 -23.27 0.39 -6.13
N PHE A 522 -23.24 -0.92 -5.90
CA PHE A 522 -23.36 -1.51 -4.56
C PHE A 522 -22.30 -1.03 -3.58
N TRP A 523 -21.09 -0.66 -4.05
CA TRP A 523 -20.02 -0.16 -3.19
C TRP A 523 -20.38 1.08 -2.37
N ILE A 524 -21.42 1.84 -2.77
CA ILE A 524 -21.91 2.97 -1.97
C ILE A 524 -22.38 2.53 -0.58
N VAL A 525 -23.02 1.36 -0.50
CA VAL A 525 -23.60 0.81 0.73
C VAL A 525 -22.49 0.40 1.72
N ALA A 526 -21.32 0.05 1.21
CA ALA A 526 -20.13 -0.25 2.02
C ALA A 526 -19.41 1.01 2.55
N LYS A 527 -19.79 2.22 2.12
CA LYS A 527 -19.23 3.48 2.61
C LYS A 527 -20.08 4.06 3.73
N ASN A 528 -19.43 4.80 4.63
CA ASN A 528 -20.11 5.48 5.73
C ASN A 528 -21.31 6.31 5.23
N ARG A 529 -22.50 5.98 5.74
CA ARG A 529 -23.80 6.57 5.34
C ARG A 529 -23.82 8.09 5.41
N HIS A 530 -23.14 8.68 6.41
CA HIS A 530 -23.07 10.14 6.58
C HIS A 530 -22.47 10.89 5.38
N LYS A 531 -21.76 10.18 4.47
CA LYS A 531 -21.15 10.80 3.28
C LYS A 531 -22.10 10.94 2.09
N TRP A 532 -23.17 10.15 2.02
CA TRP A 532 -24.01 10.06 0.81
C TRP A 532 -25.51 10.11 1.08
N GLU A 533 -25.98 9.67 2.25
CA GLU A 533 -27.41 9.51 2.55
C GLU A 533 -28.20 10.83 2.44
N HIS A 534 -27.65 11.94 2.92
CA HIS A 534 -28.29 13.26 2.85
C HIS A 534 -28.70 13.67 1.42
N LYS A 535 -27.93 13.29 0.40
CA LYS A 535 -28.15 13.74 -0.99
C LYS A 535 -28.88 12.71 -1.84
N ILE A 536 -28.44 11.45 -1.77
CA ILE A 536 -28.92 10.38 -2.67
C ILE A 536 -29.54 9.20 -1.93
N GLY A 537 -29.79 9.32 -0.62
CA GLY A 537 -30.34 8.23 0.20
C GLY A 537 -31.67 7.70 -0.32
N LYS A 538 -32.56 8.57 -0.83
CA LYS A 538 -33.85 8.16 -1.42
C LYS A 538 -33.68 7.33 -2.69
N GLU A 539 -32.76 7.74 -3.57
CA GLU A 539 -32.47 7.04 -4.83
C GLU A 539 -31.85 5.66 -4.55
N VAL A 540 -30.87 5.60 -3.64
CA VAL A 540 -30.24 4.33 -3.23
C VAL A 540 -31.27 3.40 -2.58
N LYS A 541 -32.16 3.93 -1.72
CA LYS A 541 -33.24 3.15 -1.12
C LYS A 541 -34.20 2.59 -2.17
N ALA A 542 -34.60 3.39 -3.15
CA ALA A 542 -35.46 2.91 -4.24
C ALA A 542 -34.77 1.79 -5.05
N TRP A 543 -33.51 1.99 -5.43
CA TRP A 543 -32.72 1.00 -6.18
C TRP A 543 -32.52 -0.32 -5.41
N ILE A 544 -32.22 -0.26 -4.10
CA ILE A 544 -32.10 -1.47 -3.27
C ILE A 544 -33.42 -2.25 -3.27
N ASN A 545 -34.57 -1.59 -3.11
CA ASN A 545 -35.86 -2.30 -3.09
C ASN A 545 -36.27 -2.86 -4.45
N GLU A 546 -35.80 -2.27 -5.56
CA GLU A 546 -36.00 -2.79 -6.90
C GLU A 546 -35.14 -4.04 -7.18
N LYS A 547 -33.86 -4.01 -6.82
CA LYS A 547 -32.88 -5.06 -7.19
C LYS A 547 -32.75 -6.19 -6.18
N LEU A 548 -32.94 -5.91 -4.90
CA LEU A 548 -32.76 -6.90 -3.83
C LEU A 548 -33.63 -8.16 -3.98
N PRO A 549 -34.92 -8.10 -4.42
CA PRO A 549 -35.69 -9.32 -4.69
C PRO A 549 -35.01 -10.20 -5.75
N LEU A 550 -34.55 -9.60 -6.84
CA LEU A 550 -33.88 -10.30 -7.95
C LEU A 550 -32.58 -10.96 -7.48
N TRP A 551 -31.76 -10.27 -6.68
CA TRP A 551 -30.52 -10.84 -6.15
C TRP A 551 -30.73 -11.94 -5.11
N LEU A 552 -31.91 -12.02 -4.49
CA LEU A 552 -32.25 -13.09 -3.55
C LEU A 552 -32.79 -14.33 -4.27
N GLU A 553 -33.43 -14.16 -5.43
CA GLU A 553 -33.89 -15.25 -6.29
C GLU A 553 -32.72 -15.83 -7.11
N GLU A 554 -31.97 -14.98 -7.80
CA GLU A 554 -30.81 -15.33 -8.62
C GLU A 554 -29.59 -14.54 -8.13
N PRO A 555 -28.86 -15.04 -7.13
CA PRO A 555 -27.75 -14.31 -6.54
C PRO A 555 -26.59 -14.14 -7.53
N PRO A 556 -26.22 -12.89 -7.89
CA PRO A 556 -25.02 -12.65 -8.69
C PRO A 556 -23.77 -13.16 -7.97
N GLU A 557 -22.74 -13.57 -8.72
CA GLU A 557 -21.49 -14.10 -8.15
C GLU A 557 -20.85 -13.14 -7.13
N TRP A 558 -20.98 -11.84 -7.36
CA TRP A 558 -20.45 -10.81 -6.48
C TRP A 558 -21.26 -10.61 -5.19
N PHE A 559 -22.54 -11.03 -5.16
CA PHE A 559 -23.48 -10.80 -4.05
C PHE A 559 -23.37 -11.85 -2.94
N ASN A 560 -22.19 -11.89 -2.35
CA ASN A 560 -21.83 -12.80 -1.26
C ASN A 560 -22.45 -12.41 0.10
N ASP A 561 -22.30 -13.31 1.07
CA ASP A 561 -22.86 -13.16 2.42
C ASP A 561 -22.38 -11.86 3.12
N HIS A 562 -21.14 -11.43 2.87
CA HIS A 562 -20.62 -10.16 3.37
C HIS A 562 -21.38 -8.96 2.80
N ARG A 563 -21.62 -8.91 1.49
CA ARG A 563 -22.40 -7.82 0.86
C ARG A 563 -23.84 -7.79 1.40
N ARG A 564 -24.44 -8.93 1.69
CA ARG A 564 -25.77 -9.00 2.33
C ARG A 564 -25.77 -8.36 3.73
N SER A 565 -24.71 -8.57 4.50
CA SER A 565 -24.60 -8.07 5.87
C SER A 565 -24.50 -6.55 5.97
N VAL A 566 -23.95 -5.88 4.95
CA VAL A 566 -23.72 -4.41 4.98
C VAL A 566 -24.92 -3.58 4.56
N ILE A 567 -25.96 -4.18 3.96
CA ILE A 567 -27.20 -3.49 3.59
C ILE A 567 -27.92 -3.01 4.88
N PRO A 568 -28.24 -1.72 5.04
CA PRO A 568 -28.98 -1.25 6.20
C PRO A 568 -30.42 -1.77 6.22
N ASP A 569 -30.91 -2.18 7.39
CA ASP A 569 -32.28 -2.71 7.54
C ASP A 569 -33.34 -1.66 7.16
N ASP A 570 -33.10 -0.39 7.48
CA ASP A 570 -34.01 0.73 7.19
C ASP A 570 -34.09 1.09 5.69
N PHE A 571 -33.23 0.51 4.86
CA PHE A 571 -33.26 0.65 3.40
C PHE A 571 -34.10 -0.44 2.72
N VAL A 572 -34.55 -1.47 3.43
CA VAL A 572 -35.45 -2.50 2.91
C VAL A 572 -36.87 -2.19 3.39
N THR A 573 -37.79 -1.94 2.46
CA THR A 573 -39.18 -1.57 2.79
C THR A 573 -40.07 -2.78 3.02
N ASP A 574 -39.79 -3.90 2.35
CA ASP A 574 -40.58 -5.13 2.49
C ASP A 574 -40.06 -5.97 3.68
N PRO A 575 -40.88 -6.19 4.72
CA PRO A 575 -40.50 -7.00 5.88
C PRO A 575 -40.16 -8.45 5.53
N GLU A 576 -40.81 -9.05 4.53
CA GLU A 576 -40.54 -10.44 4.13
C GLU A 576 -39.16 -10.57 3.49
N ILE A 577 -38.81 -9.62 2.61
CA ILE A 577 -37.48 -9.54 1.98
C ILE A 577 -36.41 -9.30 3.04
N LEU A 578 -36.66 -8.42 4.01
CA LEU A 578 -35.73 -8.16 5.11
C LEU A 578 -35.47 -9.43 5.93
N VAL A 579 -36.53 -10.18 6.26
CA VAL A 579 -36.40 -11.47 6.94
C VAL A 579 -35.60 -12.45 6.09
N ARG A 580 -35.88 -12.58 4.78
CA ARG A 580 -35.12 -13.47 3.88
C ARG A 580 -33.64 -13.09 3.80
N LEU A 581 -33.33 -11.79 3.70
CA LEU A 581 -31.97 -11.26 3.67
C LEU A 581 -31.17 -11.67 4.91
N ARG A 582 -31.80 -11.64 6.09
CA ARG A 582 -31.16 -12.00 7.37
C ARG A 582 -31.20 -13.50 7.68
N THR A 583 -32.23 -14.22 7.24
CA THR A 583 -32.43 -15.66 7.54
C THR A 583 -31.46 -16.56 6.77
N ASN A 584 -31.09 -16.18 5.54
CA ASN A 584 -30.05 -16.89 4.78
C ASN A 584 -28.67 -16.84 5.46
N ASN A 585 -28.36 -15.75 6.18
CA ASN A 585 -27.15 -15.67 7.00
C ASN A 585 -27.26 -16.57 8.25
N VAL A 586 -28.43 -16.62 8.90
CA VAL A 586 -28.64 -17.43 10.12
C VAL A 586 -28.56 -18.94 9.85
N LYS A 587 -29.16 -19.45 8.77
CA LYS A 587 -29.10 -20.89 8.41
C LYS A 587 -27.67 -21.39 8.23
N LYS A 588 -26.82 -20.61 7.56
CA LYS A 588 -25.41 -20.95 7.37
C LYS A 588 -24.58 -20.82 8.64
N ILE A 589 -24.81 -19.80 9.48
CA ILE A 589 -24.15 -19.67 10.80
C ILE A 589 -24.44 -20.89 11.68
N ILE A 590 -25.66 -21.41 11.64
CA ILE A 590 -26.06 -22.64 12.34
C ILE A 590 -25.34 -23.86 11.75
N GLU A 591 -25.24 -23.98 10.42
CA GLU A 591 -24.50 -25.06 9.75
C GLU A 591 -22.99 -25.02 10.02
N GLN A 592 -22.40 -23.82 10.06
CA GLN A 592 -20.98 -23.62 10.32
C GLN A 592 -20.64 -23.95 11.77
N ARG A 593 -21.49 -23.56 12.74
CA ARG A 593 -21.41 -24.02 14.13
C ARG A 593 -21.56 -25.53 14.25
N ARG A 594 -22.50 -26.14 13.50
CA ARG A 594 -22.67 -27.60 13.47
C ARG A 594 -21.43 -28.32 12.94
N ARG A 595 -20.79 -27.80 11.88
CA ARG A 595 -19.56 -28.36 11.31
C ARG A 595 -18.37 -28.20 12.25
N SER A 596 -18.22 -27.08 12.95
CA SER A 596 -17.16 -26.93 13.96
C SER A 596 -17.36 -27.87 15.15
N SER A 597 -18.60 -28.06 15.62
CA SER A 597 -18.89 -29.01 16.70
C SER A 597 -18.72 -30.47 16.25
N LEU A 598 -19.07 -30.81 15.01
CA LEU A 598 -18.82 -32.16 14.46
C LEU A 598 -17.33 -32.41 14.29
N GLY A 599 -16.55 -31.42 13.82
CA GLY A 599 -15.09 -31.51 13.73
C GLY A 599 -14.42 -31.73 15.10
N GLU A 600 -14.91 -31.08 16.16
CA GLU A 600 -14.46 -31.32 17.54
C GLU A 600 -14.83 -32.71 18.05
N ILE A 601 -16.03 -33.22 17.73
CA ILE A 601 -16.48 -34.58 18.10
C ILE A 601 -15.65 -35.66 17.37
N PHE A 602 -15.38 -35.48 16.08
CA PHE A 602 -14.55 -36.41 15.33
C PHE A 602 -13.08 -36.37 15.78
N ALA A 603 -12.56 -35.20 16.18
CA ALA A 603 -11.22 -35.08 16.76
C ALA A 603 -11.10 -35.69 18.17
N THR A 604 -12.20 -35.72 18.95
CA THR A 604 -12.21 -36.43 20.25
C THR A 604 -12.39 -37.93 20.09
N GLN A 605 -13.09 -38.40 19.05
CA GLN A 605 -13.20 -39.84 18.77
C GLN A 605 -11.91 -40.44 18.20
N THR A 606 -11.12 -39.70 17.43
CA THR A 606 -9.79 -40.18 16.96
C THR A 606 -8.70 -40.14 18.04
N ALA A 607 -8.91 -39.41 19.14
CA ALA A 607 -7.98 -39.36 20.27
C ALA A 607 -8.31 -40.35 21.41
N GLY A 608 -9.46 -41.04 21.35
CA GLY A 608 -9.93 -41.95 22.40
C GLY A 608 -9.77 -43.44 22.11
N GLY A 609 -9.02 -43.81 21.06
CA GLY A 609 -8.95 -45.18 20.56
C GLY A 609 -7.53 -45.72 20.46
N ASP A 610 -6.70 -45.57 21.49
CA ASP A 610 -5.58 -46.50 21.71
C ASP A 610 -5.18 -46.52 23.19
N GLY A 611 -5.60 -47.57 23.88
CA GLY A 611 -5.43 -47.77 25.32
C GLY A 611 -5.74 -49.21 25.69
N GLY A 612 -5.31 -50.14 24.84
CA GLY A 612 -5.24 -51.56 25.17
C GLY A 612 -3.98 -51.80 25.98
N GLY A 613 -4.15 -52.21 27.24
CA GLY A 613 -3.04 -52.51 28.14
C GLY A 613 -2.24 -53.71 27.67
N GLU A 614 -0.92 -53.57 27.69
CA GLU A 614 0.02 -54.69 27.75
C GLU A 614 0.55 -54.79 29.19
N VAL A 615 0.36 -55.99 29.72
CA VAL A 615 0.83 -56.51 30.99
C VAL A 615 2.31 -56.90 30.85
N GLU A 616 3.04 -56.73 31.95
CA GLU A 616 4.43 -57.12 32.19
C GLU A 616 4.86 -58.46 31.57
N ASP A 617 6.08 -58.50 31.02
CA ASP A 617 7.07 -59.53 31.37
C ASP A 617 8.50 -59.15 30.90
N GLN A 618 9.41 -59.17 31.89
CA GLN A 618 10.90 -59.15 31.86
C GLN A 618 11.67 -57.84 31.66
#